data_AF-A0A7X7VYB2-F1
#
_entry.id   AF-A0A7X7VYB2-F1
#
_cell.length_a   1.000
_cell.length_b   1.000
_cell.length_c   1.000
_cell.angle_alpha   90.00
_cell.angle_beta   90.00
_cell.angle_gamma   90.00
#
_symmetry.space_group_name_H-M   'P 1'
#
loop_
_entity.id
_entity.type
_entity.pdbx_description
1 polymer ?
#
loop_
_entity_poly.entity_id
_entity_poly.type
_entity_poly.pdbx_seq_one_letter_code
_entity_poly.pdbx_strand_id
1 'polypeptide(L)'
;MNYSAADLKRLTLKRALFDGYSKKQVDAILAKIIEDYAEMNSSTNELKCQITSLNEAVQHYKVLEESLQHSILVAQHTAEQIKANACDKAKNIVDEAEIKAQKIIDEAAEKVRDIQAKYEQLKAEVYTFKTKSEALLQAQMDVLRQLSAE
;
A
#
# COMPACT_ATOMS: atom_id res chain seq x y z
N MET A 1 -21.89 19.35 53.50
CA MET A 1 -23.35 19.07 53.57
C MET A 1 -23.86 18.93 55.01
N ASN A 2 -24.51 19.98 55.50
CA ASN A 2 -25.07 20.18 56.83
C ASN A 2 -26.55 19.73 56.95
N TYR A 3 -27.32 19.74 55.87
CA TYR A 3 -28.70 19.26 55.83
C TYR A 3 -29.02 18.46 54.56
N SER A 4 -29.74 17.35 54.70
CA SER A 4 -30.41 16.71 53.57
C SER A 4 -31.81 17.29 53.34
N ALA A 5 -32.39 17.03 52.16
CA ALA A 5 -33.78 17.39 51.86
C ALA A 5 -34.78 16.79 52.87
N ALA A 6 -34.47 15.62 53.43
CA ALA A 6 -35.29 14.99 54.47
C ALA A 6 -35.15 15.69 55.83
N ASP A 7 -33.95 16.19 56.16
CA ASP A 7 -33.69 16.94 57.40
C ASP A 7 -34.36 18.31 57.39
N LEU A 8 -34.30 19.02 56.25
CA LEU A 8 -35.00 20.29 56.07
C LEU A 8 -36.52 20.14 56.19
N LYS A 9 -37.08 19.03 55.69
CA LYS A 9 -38.51 18.73 55.80
C LYS A 9 -38.96 18.46 57.24
N ARG A 10 -38.06 17.95 58.09
CA ARG A 10 -38.33 17.61 59.50
C ARG A 10 -37.92 18.71 60.48
N LEU A 11 -37.43 19.84 59.97
CA LEU A 11 -36.87 20.89 60.79
C LEU A 11 -37.98 21.63 61.57
N THR A 12 -37.90 21.62 62.90
CA THR A 12 -38.83 22.36 63.77
C THR A 12 -38.16 23.61 64.33
N LEU A 13 -38.76 24.77 64.09
CA LEU A 13 -38.28 26.07 64.58
C LEU A 13 -38.86 26.38 65.97
N LYS A 14 -38.03 26.89 66.88
CA LYS A 14 -38.48 27.31 68.22
C LYS A 14 -39.33 28.59 68.11
N ARG A 15 -40.50 28.60 68.74
CA ARG A 15 -41.37 29.81 68.84
C ARG A 15 -40.75 30.82 69.80
N ALA A 16 -40.85 32.11 69.45
CA ALA A 16 -40.47 33.22 70.30
C ALA A 16 -41.60 33.57 71.31
N LEU A 17 -41.26 34.34 72.35
CA LEU A 17 -42.18 34.73 73.44
C LEU A 17 -43.35 35.62 72.98
N PHE A 18 -43.21 36.28 71.83
CA PHE A 18 -44.27 36.96 71.10
C PHE A 18 -44.40 36.28 69.73
N ASP A 19 -45.63 36.12 69.24
CA ASP A 19 -45.97 35.24 68.11
C ASP A 19 -44.97 35.33 66.95
N GLY A 20 -44.22 34.24 66.72
CA GLY A 20 -43.13 34.20 65.75
C GLY A 20 -42.08 33.11 66.03
N TYR A 21 -41.08 33.01 65.16
CA TYR A 21 -39.94 32.10 65.32
C TYR A 21 -38.70 32.82 65.86
N SER A 22 -37.79 32.09 66.50
CA SER A 22 -36.52 32.64 66.95
C SER A 22 -35.65 33.06 65.75
N LYS A 23 -35.58 34.37 65.51
CA LYS A 23 -34.77 34.96 64.43
C LYS A 23 -33.34 34.43 64.39
N LYS A 24 -32.69 34.34 65.56
CA LYS A 24 -31.31 33.81 65.69
C LYS A 24 -31.19 32.35 65.21
N GLN A 25 -32.19 31.52 65.49
CA GLN A 25 -32.17 30.12 65.06
C GLN A 25 -32.40 30.01 63.55
N VAL A 26 -33.35 30.78 63.02
CA VAL A 26 -33.64 30.84 61.57
C VAL A 26 -32.41 31.31 60.80
N ASP A 27 -31.76 32.39 61.24
CA ASP A 27 -30.56 32.93 60.58
C ASP A 27 -29.41 31.90 60.57
N ALA A 28 -29.21 31.15 61.67
CA ALA A 28 -28.18 30.12 61.76
C ALA A 28 -28.47 28.91 60.85
N ILE A 29 -29.74 28.53 60.68
CA ILE A 29 -30.15 27.48 59.75
C ILE A 29 -29.97 27.94 58.31
N LEU A 30 -30.43 29.15 57.98
CA LEU A 30 -30.29 29.73 56.64
C LEU A 30 -28.81 29.84 56.24
N ALA A 31 -27.92 30.25 57.15
CA ALA A 31 -26.48 30.31 56.88
C ALA A 31 -25.91 28.94 56.47
N LYS A 32 -26.30 27.86 57.16
CA LYS A 32 -25.87 26.49 56.83
C LYS A 32 -26.47 25.96 55.53
N ILE A 33 -27.72 26.31 55.22
CA ILE A 33 -28.35 25.97 53.93
C ILE A 33 -27.64 26.69 52.78
N ILE A 34 -27.29 27.96 52.97
CA ILE A 34 -26.55 28.75 51.98
C ILE A 34 -25.16 28.13 51.75
N GLU A 35 -24.47 27.71 52.80
CA GLU A 35 -23.18 27.02 52.71
C GLU A 35 -23.28 25.72 51.90
N ASP A 36 -24.24 24.85 52.22
CA ASP A 36 -24.47 23.60 51.49
C ASP A 36 -24.85 23.84 50.02
N TYR A 37 -25.68 24.85 49.76
CA TYR A 37 -26.08 25.19 48.40
C TYR A 37 -24.90 25.74 47.59
N ALA A 38 -24.02 26.54 48.21
CA ALA A 38 -22.81 27.04 47.58
C ALA A 38 -21.83 25.90 47.25
N GLU A 39 -21.62 24.97 48.18
CA GLU A 39 -20.80 23.76 47.99
C GLU A 39 -21.34 22.89 46.84
N MET A 40 -22.65 22.64 46.83
CA MET A 40 -23.32 21.88 45.78
C MET A 40 -23.22 22.57 44.42
N ASN A 41 -23.38 23.90 44.37
CA ASN A 41 -23.28 24.67 43.14
C ASN A 41 -21.84 24.69 42.59
N SER A 42 -20.83 24.80 43.47
CA SER A 42 -19.42 24.68 43.08
C SER A 42 -19.13 23.30 42.47
N SER A 43 -19.54 22.23 43.18
CA SER A 43 -19.37 20.86 42.71
C SER A 43 -20.08 20.62 41.37
N THR A 44 -21.28 21.18 41.19
CA THR A 44 -22.03 21.09 39.93
C THR A 44 -21.28 21.78 38.79
N ASN A 45 -20.69 22.94 39.03
CA ASN A 45 -19.91 23.65 38.03
C ASN A 45 -18.61 22.90 37.68
N GLU A 46 -17.91 22.36 38.66
CA GLU A 46 -16.72 21.53 38.45
C GLU A 46 -17.04 20.29 37.61
N LEU A 47 -18.12 19.57 37.93
CA LEU A 47 -18.57 18.42 37.16
C LEU A 47 -18.97 18.79 35.72
N LYS A 48 -19.65 19.93 35.53
CA LYS A 48 -19.98 20.43 34.19
C LYS A 48 -18.71 20.73 33.39
N CYS A 49 -17.71 21.36 34.00
CA CYS A 49 -16.43 21.61 33.35
C CYS A 49 -15.73 20.29 32.96
N GLN A 50 -15.69 19.31 33.87
CA GLN A 50 -15.11 17.99 33.58
C GLN A 50 -15.85 17.28 32.43
N ILE A 51 -17.18 17.31 32.42
CA ILE A 51 -17.98 16.73 31.34
C ILE A 51 -17.66 17.39 30.00
N THR A 52 -17.53 18.72 29.97
CA THR A 52 -17.15 19.44 28.74
C THR A 52 -15.77 19.00 28.25
N SER A 53 -14.76 18.98 29.12
CA SER A 53 -13.40 18.54 28.75
C SER A 53 -13.35 17.08 28.30
N LEU A 54 -14.09 16.18 28.94
CA LEU A 54 -14.20 14.78 28.53
C LEU A 54 -14.88 14.65 27.16
N ASN A 55 -15.95 15.41 26.91
CA ASN A 55 -16.61 15.41 25.62
C ASN A 55 -15.70 15.93 24.50
N GLU A 56 -14.94 16.99 24.75
CA GLU A 56 -13.94 17.49 23.80
C GLU A 56 -12.88 16.44 23.48
N ALA A 57 -12.35 15.75 24.50
CA ALA A 57 -11.40 14.66 24.31
C ALA A 57 -12.00 13.50 23.49
N VAL A 58 -13.24 13.10 23.77
CA VAL A 58 -13.95 12.07 23.00
C VAL A 58 -14.12 12.48 21.54
N GLN A 59 -14.49 13.73 21.27
CA GLN A 59 -14.61 14.22 19.89
C GLN A 59 -13.25 14.22 19.17
N HIS A 60 -12.18 14.64 19.84
CA HIS A 60 -10.83 14.57 19.29
C HIS A 60 -10.43 13.12 18.92
N TYR A 61 -10.69 12.16 19.81
CA TYR A 61 -10.39 10.76 19.53
C TYR A 61 -11.23 10.18 18.38
N LYS A 62 -12.50 10.58 18.24
CA LYS A 62 -13.33 10.16 17.10
C LYS A 62 -12.77 10.66 15.77
N VAL A 63 -12.39 11.93 15.70
CA VAL A 63 -11.77 12.50 14.48
C VAL A 63 -10.45 11.78 14.16
N LEU A 64 -9.64 11.48 15.18
CA LEU A 64 -8.40 10.73 14.99
C LEU A 64 -8.67 9.30 14.49
N GLU A 65 -9.67 8.62 15.04
CA GLU A 65 -10.08 7.29 14.61
C GLU A 65 -10.54 7.30 13.14
N GLU A 66 -11.40 8.24 12.75
CA GLU A 66 -11.85 8.39 11.36
C GLU A 66 -10.68 8.64 10.40
N SER A 67 -9.75 9.52 10.79
CA SER A 67 -8.54 9.80 10.00
C SER A 67 -7.63 8.57 9.86
N LEU A 68 -7.48 7.80 10.94
CA LEU A 68 -6.71 6.56 10.93
C LEU A 68 -7.36 5.50 10.05
N GLN A 69 -8.68 5.31 10.16
CA GLN A 69 -9.44 4.38 9.32
C GLN A 69 -9.31 4.75 7.84
N HIS A 70 -9.41 6.04 7.50
CA HIS A 70 -9.20 6.51 6.14
C HIS A 70 -7.78 6.24 5.64
N SER A 71 -6.78 6.50 6.47
CA SER A 71 -5.37 6.23 6.14
C SER A 71 -5.11 4.74 5.88
N ILE A 72 -5.72 3.86 6.68
CA ILE A 72 -5.63 2.40 6.50
C ILE A 72 -6.25 1.99 5.16
N LEU A 73 -7.43 2.53 4.82
CA LEU A 73 -8.10 2.22 3.56
C LEU A 73 -7.25 2.65 2.35
N VAL A 74 -6.68 3.86 2.40
CA VAL A 74 -5.79 4.37 1.35
C VAL A 74 -4.53 3.51 1.23
N ALA A 75 -3.93 3.11 2.37
CA ALA A 75 -2.77 2.23 2.37
C ALA A 75 -3.08 0.85 1.78
N GLN A 76 -4.23 0.25 2.11
CA GLN A 76 -4.71 -1.01 1.54
C GLN A 76 -4.90 -0.89 0.02
N HIS A 77 -5.62 0.14 -0.43
CA HIS A 77 -5.84 0.37 -1.86
C HIS A 77 -4.52 0.57 -2.63
N THR A 78 -3.59 1.34 -2.05
CA THR A 78 -2.27 1.57 -2.64
C THR A 78 -1.46 0.27 -2.71
N ALA A 79 -1.50 -0.56 -1.66
CA ALA A 79 -0.82 -1.85 -1.64
C ALA A 79 -1.38 -2.80 -2.73
N GLU A 80 -2.70 -2.84 -2.91
CA GLU A 80 -3.34 -3.61 -3.98
C GLU A 80 -2.94 -3.10 -5.37
N GLN A 81 -2.93 -1.79 -5.58
CA GLN A 81 -2.48 -1.19 -6.83
C GLN A 81 -1.00 -1.50 -7.12
N ILE A 82 -0.12 -1.41 -6.12
CA ILE A 82 1.29 -1.77 -6.27
C ILE A 82 1.42 -3.23 -6.68
N LYS A 83 0.69 -4.13 -6.01
CA LYS A 83 0.71 -5.57 -6.32
C LYS A 83 0.24 -5.84 -7.76
N ALA A 84 -0.88 -5.25 -8.17
CA ALA A 84 -1.40 -5.41 -9.53
C ALA A 84 -0.40 -4.91 -10.58
N ASN A 85 0.12 -3.69 -10.40
CA ASN A 85 1.12 -3.12 -11.29
C ASN A 85 2.41 -3.94 -11.36
N ALA A 86 2.85 -4.52 -10.25
CA ALA A 86 4.03 -5.38 -10.21
C ALA A 86 3.78 -6.69 -10.98
N CYS A 87 2.60 -7.31 -10.82
CA CYS A 87 2.21 -8.49 -11.58
C CYS A 87 2.16 -8.22 -13.09
N ASP A 88 1.54 -7.12 -13.50
CA ASP A 88 1.44 -6.74 -14.92
C ASP A 88 2.81 -6.45 -15.52
N LYS A 89 3.67 -5.71 -14.80
CA LYS A 89 5.06 -5.49 -15.23
C LYS A 89 5.85 -6.77 -15.34
N ALA A 90 5.72 -7.68 -14.37
CA ALA A 90 6.40 -8.97 -14.42
C ALA A 90 5.96 -9.79 -15.64
N LYS A 91 4.66 -9.83 -15.92
CA LYS A 91 4.13 -10.48 -17.12
C LYS A 91 4.69 -9.86 -18.39
N ASN A 92 4.65 -8.53 -18.53
CA ASN A 92 5.20 -7.85 -19.71
C ASN A 92 6.70 -8.13 -19.90
N ILE A 93 7.48 -8.19 -18.82
CA ILE A 93 8.91 -8.52 -18.88
C ILE A 93 9.12 -9.94 -19.41
N VAL A 94 8.32 -10.90 -18.95
CA VAL A 94 8.38 -12.29 -19.44
C VAL A 94 7.99 -12.35 -20.91
N ASP A 95 6.85 -11.75 -21.28
CA ASP A 95 6.37 -11.74 -22.67
C ASP A 95 7.40 -11.08 -23.62
N GLU A 96 8.00 -9.95 -23.21
CA GLU A 96 9.07 -9.31 -23.99
C GLU A 96 10.34 -10.16 -24.11
N ALA A 97 10.71 -10.87 -23.03
CA ALA A 97 11.87 -11.75 -23.02
C ALA A 97 11.65 -12.96 -23.96
N GLU A 98 10.45 -13.53 -23.95
CA GLU A 98 10.06 -14.62 -24.86
C GLU A 98 10.11 -14.17 -26.32
N ILE A 99 9.56 -13.00 -26.65
CA ILE A 99 9.62 -12.44 -28.01
C ILE A 99 11.07 -12.22 -28.46
N LYS A 100 11.92 -11.65 -27.59
CA LYS A 100 13.35 -11.44 -27.89
C LYS A 100 14.09 -12.77 -28.08
N ALA A 101 13.82 -13.76 -27.24
CA ALA A 101 14.41 -15.09 -27.36
C ALA A 101 14.03 -15.76 -28.68
N GLN A 102 12.75 -15.72 -29.05
CA GLN A 102 12.28 -16.27 -30.31
C GLN A 102 12.95 -15.57 -31.51
N LYS A 103 13.06 -14.24 -31.47
CA LYS A 103 13.75 -13.48 -32.52
C LYS A 103 15.21 -13.91 -32.67
N ILE A 104 15.94 -14.11 -31.57
CA ILE A 104 17.33 -14.58 -31.60
C ILE A 104 17.43 -15.98 -32.22
N ILE A 105 16.49 -16.87 -31.89
CA ILE A 105 16.43 -18.23 -32.46
C ILE A 105 16.19 -18.15 -33.97
N ASP A 106 15.26 -17.32 -34.41
CA ASP A 106 14.92 -17.17 -35.83
C ASP A 106 16.11 -16.60 -36.63
N GLU A 107 16.78 -15.56 -36.09
CA GLU A 107 17.99 -14.98 -36.69
C GLU A 107 19.14 -16.00 -36.76
N ALA A 108 19.30 -16.84 -35.74
CA ALA A 108 20.30 -17.91 -35.74
C ALA A 108 19.98 -18.99 -36.78
N ALA A 109 18.71 -19.39 -36.89
CA ALA A 109 18.24 -20.37 -37.87
C ALA A 109 18.41 -19.87 -39.31
N GLU A 110 18.19 -18.57 -39.56
CA GLU A 110 18.47 -17.93 -40.85
C GLU A 110 19.97 -17.98 -41.18
N LYS A 111 20.85 -17.60 -40.24
CA LYS A 111 22.31 -17.69 -40.43
C LYS A 111 22.78 -19.11 -40.73
N VAL A 112 22.22 -20.11 -40.05
CA VAL A 112 22.55 -21.52 -40.31
C VAL A 112 22.15 -21.91 -41.73
N ARG A 113 20.96 -21.51 -42.20
CA ARG A 113 20.52 -21.76 -43.58
C ARG A 113 21.44 -21.09 -44.59
N ASP A 114 21.85 -19.86 -44.36
CA ASP A 114 22.78 -19.14 -45.24
C ASP A 114 24.15 -19.81 -45.32
N ILE A 115 24.68 -20.26 -44.17
CA ILE A 115 25.97 -20.97 -44.13
C ILE A 115 25.86 -22.30 -44.87
N GLN A 116 24.76 -23.04 -44.68
CA GLN A 116 24.55 -24.30 -45.38
C GLN A 116 24.46 -24.09 -46.90
N ALA A 117 23.75 -23.05 -47.35
CA ALA A 117 23.68 -22.71 -48.77
C ALA A 117 25.06 -22.37 -49.36
N LYS A 118 25.85 -21.54 -48.65
CA LYS A 118 27.23 -21.23 -49.05
C LYS A 118 28.12 -22.46 -49.08
N TYR A 119 27.96 -23.37 -48.12
CA TYR A 119 28.71 -24.61 -48.06
C TYR A 119 28.43 -25.50 -49.29
N GLU A 120 27.16 -25.69 -49.64
CA GLU A 120 26.78 -26.48 -50.82
C GLU A 120 27.29 -25.83 -52.12
N GLN A 121 27.22 -24.50 -52.22
CA GLN A 121 27.79 -23.77 -53.36
C GLN A 121 29.30 -24.00 -53.48
N LEU A 122 30.05 -23.81 -52.39
CA LEU A 122 31.50 -24.00 -52.38
C LEU A 122 31.88 -25.44 -52.74
N LYS A 123 31.13 -26.42 -52.22
CA LYS A 123 31.31 -27.83 -52.56
C LYS A 123 31.12 -28.06 -54.06
N ALA A 124 30.08 -27.51 -54.67
CA ALA A 124 29.85 -27.62 -56.11
C ALA A 124 30.96 -26.95 -56.94
N GLU A 125 31.48 -25.80 -56.49
CA GLU A 125 32.63 -25.13 -57.11
C GLU A 125 33.89 -26.01 -57.05
N VAL A 126 34.18 -26.65 -55.91
CA VAL A 126 35.30 -27.59 -55.76
C VAL A 126 35.18 -28.79 -56.70
N TYR A 127 33.99 -29.41 -56.80
CA TYR A 127 33.77 -30.51 -57.75
C TYR A 127 33.95 -30.07 -59.20
N THR A 128 33.46 -28.88 -59.55
CA THR A 128 33.62 -28.31 -60.88
C THR A 128 35.08 -28.05 -61.21
N PHE A 129 35.83 -27.48 -60.26
CA PHE A 129 37.27 -27.24 -60.38
C PHE A 129 38.03 -28.56 -60.60
N LYS A 130 37.79 -29.56 -59.74
CA LYS A 130 38.39 -30.90 -59.85
C LYS A 130 38.16 -31.49 -61.24
N THR A 131 36.91 -31.49 -61.72
CA THR A 131 36.54 -32.04 -63.03
C THR A 131 37.27 -31.32 -64.17
N LYS A 132 37.36 -29.99 -64.11
CA LYS A 132 38.10 -29.20 -65.11
C LYS A 132 39.60 -29.49 -65.08
N SER A 133 40.19 -29.65 -63.90
CA SER A 133 41.61 -30.00 -63.75
C SER A 133 41.92 -31.39 -64.29
N GLU A 134 41.08 -32.40 -63.98
CA GLU A 134 41.23 -33.76 -64.52
C GLU A 134 41.13 -33.76 -66.06
N ALA A 135 40.16 -33.05 -66.63
CA ALA A 135 40.02 -32.91 -68.08
C ALA A 135 41.25 -32.26 -68.73
N LEU A 136 41.80 -31.21 -68.11
CA LEU A 136 43.00 -30.52 -68.61
C LEU A 136 44.23 -31.45 -68.59
N LEU A 137 44.43 -32.19 -67.48
CA LEU A 137 45.53 -33.15 -67.37
C LEU A 137 45.39 -34.29 -68.38
N GLN A 138 44.18 -34.81 -68.59
CA GLN A 138 43.92 -35.84 -69.60
C GLN A 138 44.27 -35.34 -71.00
N ALA A 139 43.83 -34.13 -71.37
CA ALA A 139 44.17 -33.52 -72.65
C ALA A 139 45.69 -33.36 -72.83
N GLN A 140 46.42 -32.94 -71.79
CA GLN A 140 47.88 -32.85 -71.83
C GLN A 140 48.55 -34.22 -72.01
N MET A 141 48.03 -35.26 -71.34
CA MET A 141 48.53 -36.63 -71.51
C MET A 141 48.31 -37.16 -72.93
N ASP A 142 47.15 -36.88 -73.52
CA ASP A 142 46.83 -37.33 -74.88
C ASP A 142 47.75 -36.68 -75.92
N VAL A 143 48.10 -35.40 -75.75
CA VAL A 143 49.11 -34.70 -76.58
C VAL A 143 50.49 -35.36 -76.47
N LEU A 144 50.94 -35.69 -75.25
CA LEU A 144 52.24 -36.36 -75.05
C LEU A 144 52.27 -37.75 -75.69
N ARG A 145 51.17 -38.50 -75.63
CA ARG A 145 51.07 -39.82 -76.29
C ARG A 145 51.19 -39.72 -77.80
N GLN A 146 50.59 -38.71 -78.41
CA GLN A 146 50.71 -38.45 -79.85
C GLN A 146 52.16 -38.14 -80.26
N LEU A 147 52.86 -37.33 -79.47
CA LEU A 147 54.29 -37.01 -79.69
C LEU A 147 55.21 -38.22 -79.56
N SER A 148 54.87 -39.19 -78.72
CA SER A 148 55.67 -40.42 -78.53
C SER A 148 55.40 -41.54 -79.53
N ALA A 149 54.41 -41.36 -80.41
CA ALA A 149 54.00 -42.35 -81.41
C ALA A 149 54.58 -42.09 -82.83
N GLU A 150 55.36 -41.02 -82.98
CA GLU A 150 56.26 -40.75 -84.11
C GLU A 150 57.69 -41.23 -83.78
#